data_AF-A0A101XL15-F1
#
_entry.id   AF-A0A101XL15-F1
#
_cell.length_a   1.000
_cell.length_b   1.000
_cell.length_c   1.000
_cell.angle_alpha   90.00
_cell.angle_beta   90.00
_cell.angle_gamma   90.00
#
_symmetry.space_group_name_H-M   'P 1'
#
loop_
_entity.id
_entity.type
_entity.pdbx_description
1 polymer ?
#
loop_
_entity_poly.entity_id
_entity_poly.type
_entity_poly.pdbx_seq_one_letter_code
_entity_poly.pdbx_strand_id
1 'polypeptide(L)'
;METMEIPYKRLRELEAADPAYSIVEDGLRVEIIFSPPSRGEAMGMEETDEERPVLRIIGERRGDLVALREAWVEEGGSRRRMDLSELELWIQSLTD
;
A
#
# COMPACT_ATOMS: atom_id res chain seq x y z
N MET A 1 6.23 20.97 0.41
CA MET A 1 5.75 19.60 0.60
C MET A 1 6.55 18.75 -0.36
N GLU A 2 7.46 17.92 0.15
CA GLU A 2 8.13 16.93 -0.69
C GLU A 2 7.09 15.96 -1.24
N THR A 3 7.14 15.74 -2.54
CA THR A 3 6.28 14.75 -3.19
C THR A 3 7.03 13.43 -3.10
N MET A 4 6.43 12.44 -2.45
CA MET A 4 7.02 11.11 -2.37
C MET A 4 6.72 10.37 -3.67
N GLU A 5 7.75 9.84 -4.30
CA GLU A 5 7.67 9.20 -5.62
C GLU A 5 8.23 7.78 -5.55
N ILE A 6 7.53 6.84 -6.19
CA ILE A 6 7.96 5.45 -6.28
C ILE A 6 8.11 5.10 -7.76
N PRO A 7 9.19 4.42 -8.19
CA PRO A 7 9.28 3.88 -9.54
C PRO A 7 8.12 2.92 -9.80
N TYR A 8 7.36 3.16 -10.86
CA TYR A 8 6.22 2.32 -11.24
C TYR A 8 6.63 0.86 -11.44
N LYS A 9 7.82 0.63 -12.00
CA LYS A 9 8.38 -0.71 -12.16
C LYS A 9 8.51 -1.45 -10.81
N ARG A 10 8.92 -0.75 -9.75
CA ARG A 10 9.05 -1.35 -8.40
C ARG A 10 7.71 -1.77 -7.84
N LEU A 11 6.65 -0.98 -8.05
CA LEU A 11 5.29 -1.36 -7.65
C LEU A 11 4.81 -2.64 -8.35
N ARG A 12 5.13 -2.78 -9.64
CA ARG A 12 4.82 -4.01 -10.40
C ARG A 12 5.64 -5.22 -9.97
N GLU A 13 6.92 -5.02 -9.65
CA GLU A 13 7.77 -6.06 -9.08
C GLU A 13 7.25 -6.52 -7.71
N LEU A 14 6.80 -5.58 -6.87
CA LEU A 14 6.24 -5.84 -5.55
C LEU A 14 4.93 -6.66 -5.63
N GLU A 15 4.00 -6.23 -6.47
CA GLU A 15 2.74 -6.96 -6.73
C GLU A 15 2.98 -8.39 -7.22
N ALA A 16 3.99 -8.60 -8.06
CA ALA A 16 4.33 -9.94 -8.55
C ALA A 16 5.03 -10.81 -7.49
N ALA A 17 5.73 -10.20 -6.54
CA ALA A 17 6.53 -10.89 -5.54
C ALA A 17 5.75 -11.27 -4.28
N ASP A 18 4.75 -10.46 -3.90
CA ASP A 18 4.04 -10.62 -2.63
C ASP A 18 2.52 -10.44 -2.83
N PRO A 19 1.71 -11.50 -2.62
CA PRO A 19 0.25 -11.45 -2.78
C PRO A 19 -0.45 -10.53 -1.77
N ALA A 20 0.24 -10.05 -0.74
CA ALA A 20 -0.28 -9.01 0.13
C ALA A 20 -0.46 -7.66 -0.58
N TYR A 21 0.14 -7.48 -1.77
CA TYR A 21 0.04 -6.26 -2.56
C TYR A 21 -0.86 -6.44 -3.78
N SER A 22 -1.68 -5.42 -4.04
CA SER A 22 -2.46 -5.29 -5.27
C SER A 22 -2.35 -3.86 -5.79
N ILE A 23 -2.15 -3.70 -7.10
CA ILE A 23 -1.98 -2.40 -7.76
C ILE A 23 -3.11 -2.21 -8.78
N VAL A 24 -4.03 -1.31 -8.48
CA VAL A 24 -5.16 -0.98 -9.34
C VAL A 24 -4.88 0.32 -10.08
N GLU A 25 -5.09 0.33 -11.40
CA GLU A 25 -4.91 1.53 -12.22
C GLU A 25 -6.24 1.98 -12.84
N ASP A 26 -6.50 3.28 -12.80
CA ASP A 26 -7.61 3.94 -13.50
C ASP A 26 -7.10 5.24 -14.15
N GLY A 27 -6.77 5.15 -15.44
CA GLY A 27 -6.11 6.24 -16.16
C GLY A 27 -4.74 6.58 -15.56
N LEU A 28 -4.60 7.79 -15.00
CA LEU A 28 -3.38 8.23 -14.30
C LEU A 28 -3.42 7.93 -12.81
N ARG A 29 -4.56 7.51 -12.27
CA ARG A 29 -4.70 7.17 -10.85
C ARG A 29 -4.12 5.78 -10.63
N VAL A 30 -3.23 5.67 -9.65
CA VAL A 30 -2.69 4.39 -9.16
C VAL A 30 -3.14 4.22 -7.73
N GLU A 31 -3.72 3.08 -7.42
CA GLU A 31 -4.09 2.67 -6.08
C GLU A 31 -3.26 1.47 -5.68
N ILE A 32 -2.49 1.62 -4.61
CA ILE A 32 -1.68 0.59 -3.99
C ILE A 32 -2.45 0.10 -2.77
N ILE A 33 -2.78 -1.19 -2.77
CA ILE A 33 -3.50 -1.85 -1.69
C ILE A 33 -2.54 -2.84 -1.04
N PHE A 34 -2.31 -2.69 0.25
CA PHE A 34 -1.53 -3.61 1.05
C PHE A 34 -2.39 -4.23 2.15
N SER A 35 -2.53 -5.55 2.07
CA SER A 35 -3.28 -6.39 3.00
C SER A 35 -2.29 -7.28 3.75
N PRO A 36 -1.73 -6.80 4.88
CA PRO A 36 -0.80 -7.60 5.67
C PRO A 36 -1.45 -8.93 6.11
N PRO A 37 -0.65 -10.00 6.25
CA PRO A 37 -1.15 -11.25 6.80
C PRO A 37 -1.71 -11.01 8.20
N SER A 38 -2.81 -11.68 8.51
CA SER A 38 -3.39 -11.66 9.84
C SER A 38 -2.40 -12.24 10.85
N ARG A 39 -2.54 -11.85 12.12
CA ARG A 39 -1.74 -12.42 13.21
C ARG A 39 -1.90 -13.94 13.30
N GLY A 40 -3.08 -14.46 12.98
CA GLY A 40 -3.37 -15.90 12.90
C GLY A 40 -2.58 -16.59 11.79
N GLU A 41 -2.59 -16.05 10.57
CA GLU A 41 -1.79 -16.56 9.44
C GLU A 41 -0.29 -16.54 9.74
N ALA A 42 0.21 -15.45 10.35
CA ALA A 42 1.60 -15.33 10.73
C ALA A 42 2.02 -16.34 11.83
N MET A 43 1.08 -16.84 12.62
CA MET A 43 1.29 -17.82 13.70
C MET A 43 0.81 -19.23 13.34
N GLY A 44 0.28 -19.45 12.13
CA GLY A 44 -0.30 -20.74 11.70
C GLY A 44 -1.55 -21.18 12.46
N MET A 45 -2.31 -20.22 13.01
CA MET A 45 -3.56 -20.47 13.76
C MET A 45 -4.80 -20.25 12.87
N GLU A 46 -5.92 -20.88 13.22
CA GLU A 46 -7.22 -20.62 12.57
C GLU A 46 -7.57 -19.12 12.66
N GLU A 47 -8.07 -18.58 11.55
CA GLU A 47 -8.49 -17.19 11.46
C GLU A 47 -9.61 -16.88 12.46
N THR A 48 -9.37 -15.88 13.30
CA THR A 48 -10.45 -15.11 13.91
C THR A 48 -11.01 -14.13 12.88
N ASP A 49 -12.33 -13.93 12.86
CA ASP A 49 -13.09 -12.93 12.08
C ASP A 49 -12.72 -11.46 12.43
N GLU A 50 -11.50 -11.21 12.91
CA GLU A 50 -11.00 -9.87 13.17
C GLU A 50 -10.79 -9.15 11.82
N GLU A 51 -11.50 -8.03 11.65
CA GLU A 51 -11.44 -7.20 10.44
C GLU A 51 -9.99 -6.74 10.21
N ARG A 52 -9.35 -7.34 9.21
CA ARG A 52 -7.93 -7.14 8.89
C ARG A 52 -7.66 -5.69 8.48
N PRO A 53 -6.58 -5.06 8.97
CA PRO A 53 -6.20 -3.74 8.49
C PRO A 53 -5.79 -3.81 7.02
N VAL A 54 -6.26 -2.86 6.21
CA VAL A 54 -5.86 -2.67 4.82
C VAL A 54 -5.30 -1.27 4.65
N LEU A 55 -4.05 -1.17 4.22
CA LEU A 55 -3.43 0.10 3.86
C LEU A 55 -3.73 0.40 2.40
N ARG A 56 -4.30 1.58 2.12
CA ARG A 56 -4.59 2.05 0.76
C ARG A 56 -3.87 3.37 0.52
N ILE A 57 -3.10 3.41 -0.56
CA ILE A 57 -2.29 4.56 -0.95
C ILE A 57 -2.67 4.94 -2.37
N ILE A 58 -3.02 6.20 -2.56
CA ILE A 58 -3.36 6.76 -3.87
C ILE A 58 -2.19 7.59 -4.36
N GLY A 59 -1.78 7.32 -5.58
CA GLY A 59 -0.81 8.09 -6.33
C GLY A 59 -1.29 8.46 -7.72
N GLU A 60 -0.52 9.30 -8.37
CA GLU A 60 -0.70 9.71 -9.76
C GLU A 60 0.52 9.27 -10.56
N ARG A 61 0.30 8.50 -11.62
CA ARG A 61 1.36 8.05 -12.52
C ARG A 61 1.84 9.20 -13.40
N ARG A 62 3.15 9.38 -13.43
CA ARG A 62 3.89 10.40 -14.20
C ARG A 62 5.04 9.73 -14.93
N GLY A 63 4.73 9.15 -16.09
CA GLY A 63 5.67 8.32 -16.83
C GLY A 63 6.04 7.06 -16.03
N ASP A 64 7.30 7.00 -15.60
CA ASP A 64 7.87 5.85 -14.88
C ASP A 64 7.80 6.01 -13.35
N LEU A 65 7.24 7.10 -12.86
CA LEU A 65 7.08 7.38 -11.43
C LEU A 65 5.60 7.41 -11.04
N VAL A 66 5.33 7.10 -9.78
CA VAL A 66 4.03 7.30 -9.13
C VAL A 66 4.22 8.28 -7.99
N ALA A 67 3.61 9.47 -8.13
CA ALA A 67 3.63 10.51 -7.11
C ALA A 67 2.51 10.28 -6.11
N LEU A 68 2.84 9.97 -4.86
CA LEU A 68 1.86 9.70 -3.81
C LEU A 68 1.08 10.95 -3.43
N ARG A 69 -0.22 10.78 -3.17
CA ARG A 69 -1.16 11.86 -2.90
C ARG A 69 -1.86 11.70 -1.56
N GLU A 70 -2.36 10.50 -1.28
CA GLU A 70 -3.18 10.24 -0.09
C GLU A 70 -2.95 8.81 0.40
N ALA A 71 -3.09 8.61 1.70
CA ALA A 71 -3.03 7.28 2.31
C ALA A 71 -4.04 7.16 3.45
N TRP A 72 -4.53 5.95 3.68
CA TRP A 72 -5.38 5.61 4.80
C TRP A 72 -5.33 4.13 5.15
N VAL A 73 -5.69 3.82 6.38
CA VAL A 73 -5.93 2.45 6.85
C VAL A 73 -7.42 2.22 6.97
N GLU A 74 -7.89 1.07 6.49
CA GLU A 74 -9.24 0.55 6.69
C GLU A 74 -9.16 -0.62 7.68
N GLU A 75 -9.81 -0.51 8.84
CA GLU A 75 -9.84 -1.55 9.89
C GLU A 75 -11.16 -1.42 10.65
N GLY A 76 -11.84 -2.55 10.95
CA GLY A 76 -13.05 -2.51 11.79
C GLY A 76 -14.19 -1.66 11.22
N GLY A 77 -14.42 -1.71 9.90
CA GLY A 77 -15.35 -0.83 9.19
C GLY A 77 -15.02 0.67 9.22
N SER A 78 -13.86 1.06 9.78
CA SER A 78 -13.44 2.44 9.95
C SER A 78 -12.28 2.79 9.01
N ARG A 79 -12.25 4.03 8.53
CA ARG A 79 -11.18 4.57 7.69
C ARG A 79 -10.44 5.68 8.43
N ARG A 80 -9.14 5.50 8.64
CA ARG A 80 -8.26 6.51 9.25
C ARG A 80 -7.25 7.03 8.23
N ARG A 81 -7.29 8.34 7.96
CA ARG A 81 -6.30 9.00 7.10
C ARG A 81 -4.91 8.94 7.75
N MET A 82 -3.90 8.69 6.94
CA MET A 82 -2.49 8.76 7.33
C MET A 82 -1.84 9.95 6.66
N ASP A 83 -0.85 10.53 7.34
CA ASP A 83 0.08 11.45 6.70
C ASP A 83 1.08 10.64 5.85
N LEU A 84 1.49 11.19 4.71
CA LEU A 84 2.44 10.49 3.82
C LEU A 84 3.82 10.33 4.48
N SER A 85 4.21 11.21 5.41
CA SER A 85 5.45 11.05 6.19
C SER A 85 5.46 9.76 7.02
N GLU A 86 4.30 9.23 7.42
CA GLU A 86 4.21 7.95 8.12
C GLU A 86 4.60 6.77 7.22
N LEU A 87 4.60 6.95 5.89
CA LEU A 87 4.98 5.92 4.91
C LEU A 87 6.45 5.97 4.51
N GLU A 88 7.25 6.88 5.07
CA GLU A 88 8.63 7.11 4.63
C GLU A 88 9.49 5.84 4.68
N LEU A 89 9.45 5.10 5.78
CA LEU A 89 10.21 3.85 5.91
C LEU A 89 9.74 2.76 4.93
N TRP A 90 8.43 2.70 4.66
CA TRP A 90 7.87 1.77 3.68
C TRP A 90 8.28 2.14 2.26
N ILE A 91 8.34 3.44 1.93
CA ILE A 91 8.77 3.90 0.61
C ILE A 91 10.26 3.63 0.41
N GLN A 92 11.08 3.90 1.44
CA GLN A 92 12.51 3.63 1.40
C GLN A 92 12.80 2.16 1.07
N SER A 93 12.05 1.22 1.66
CA SER A 93 12.25 -0.21 1.37
C SER A 93 11.88 -0.63 -0.06
N LEU A 94 11.11 0.18 -0.78
CA LEU A 94 10.74 -0.07 -2.18
C LEU A 94 11.68 0.63 -3.19
N THR A 95 12.46 1.61 -2.72
CA THR A 95 13.32 2.44 -3.58
C THR A 95 14.81 2.07 -3.50
N ASP A 96 15.26 1.43 -2.42
CA ASP A 96 16.60 0.78 -2.34
C ASP A 96 16.72 -0.45 -3.28
#